data_AF-A0A1Q7PC95-F1
#
_entry.id   AF-A0A1Q7PC95-F1
#
_cell.length_a   1.000
_cell.length_b   1.000
_cell.length_c   1.000
_cell.angle_alpha   90.00
_cell.angle_beta   90.00
_cell.angle_gamma   90.00
#
_symmetry.space_group_name_H-M   'P 1'
#
loop_
_entity.id
_entity.type
_entity.pdbx_description
1 polymer ?
#
loop_
_entity_poly.entity_id
_entity_poly.type
_entity_poly.pdbx_seq_one_letter_code
_entity_poly.pdbx_strand_id
1 'polypeptide(L)'
;MLRRGACPERSDRVPRNDRLSPLPRSFFSRHTLEVARGLLGHLLVHETPHGRLVGRIVEVEAYRGPKDPASHAYRRTPRSQIIEPEGIAGAVLLRAIEPLEGIEVMRRARGIHDDRLLTSGPGRLTQAMAIGRNHNGANLARPPLYLARGPTNPVAVAASPRIGIRAAADRMWRFYIPGNLYASRR
;
A
#
# COMPACT_ATOMS: atom_id res chain seq x y z
N MET A 1 6.78 29.05 -35.44
CA MET A 1 7.55 27.78 -35.30
C MET A 1 8.22 27.77 -33.94
N LEU A 2 7.64 27.13 -32.92
CA LEU A 2 8.32 26.86 -31.64
C LEU A 2 8.01 25.40 -31.26
N ARG A 3 9.09 24.66 -30.99
CA ARG A 3 9.14 23.20 -30.91
C ARG A 3 8.33 22.70 -29.72
N ARG A 4 7.40 21.77 -29.98
CA ARG A 4 6.75 20.95 -28.95
C ARG A 4 7.84 20.12 -28.25
N GLY A 5 8.14 20.44 -27.00
CA GLY A 5 8.98 19.60 -26.15
C GLY A 5 8.31 18.24 -25.98
N ALA A 6 9.00 17.19 -26.44
CA ALA A 6 8.56 15.82 -26.31
C ALA A 6 8.33 15.46 -24.83
N CYS A 7 7.14 14.96 -24.53
CA CYS A 7 6.81 14.35 -23.25
C CYS A 7 7.63 13.05 -23.14
N PRO A 8 8.39 12.80 -22.06
CA PRO A 8 9.23 11.62 -21.96
C PRO A 8 8.35 10.36 -22.06
N GLU A 9 8.80 9.43 -22.92
CA GLU A 9 8.03 8.28 -23.38
C GLU A 9 7.57 7.37 -22.23
N ARG A 10 6.33 6.89 -22.34
CA ARG A 10 5.55 6.17 -21.30
C ARG A 10 5.99 4.72 -21.05
N SER A 11 7.14 4.30 -21.55
CA SER A 11 7.50 2.88 -21.71
C SER A 11 7.92 2.16 -20.42
N ASP A 12 8.27 2.87 -19.34
CA ASP A 12 8.83 2.25 -18.12
C ASP A 12 7.83 2.00 -16.98
N ARG A 13 6.54 2.31 -17.17
CA ARG A 13 5.56 2.33 -16.05
C ARG A 13 4.91 0.98 -15.76
N VAL A 14 4.81 0.09 -16.74
CA VAL A 14 4.15 -1.21 -16.56
C VAL A 14 5.20 -2.28 -16.27
N PRO A 15 5.16 -2.94 -15.10
CA PRO A 15 6.07 -4.04 -14.82
C PRO A 15 5.91 -5.16 -15.85
N ARG A 16 7.03 -5.70 -16.35
CA ARG A 16 7.01 -6.97 -17.10
C ARG A 16 6.35 -8.06 -16.25
N ASN A 17 5.72 -9.05 -16.90
CA ASN A 17 4.88 -10.07 -16.23
C ASN A 17 5.65 -10.90 -15.18
N ASP A 18 6.97 -11.01 -15.34
CA ASP A 18 7.92 -11.60 -14.38
C ASP A 18 8.00 -10.84 -13.03
N ARG A 19 7.59 -9.57 -12.99
CA ARG A 19 7.54 -8.74 -11.76
C ARG A 19 6.24 -8.84 -10.99
N LEU A 20 5.25 -9.60 -11.48
CA LEU A 20 3.98 -9.81 -10.77
C LEU A 20 4.00 -11.08 -9.92
N SER A 21 5.17 -11.67 -9.65
CA SER A 21 5.26 -12.81 -8.72
C SER A 21 4.88 -12.40 -7.29
N PRO A 22 3.94 -13.12 -6.63
CA PRO A 22 3.58 -12.84 -5.25
C PRO A 22 4.76 -12.93 -4.29
N LEU A 23 4.74 -12.10 -3.25
CA LEU A 23 5.71 -12.18 -2.16
C LEU A 23 5.58 -13.51 -1.41
N PRO A 24 6.70 -14.16 -1.05
CA PRO A 24 6.65 -15.42 -0.32
C PRO A 24 6.11 -15.22 1.11
N ARG A 25 5.53 -16.26 1.71
CA ARG A 25 5.06 -16.21 3.10
C ARG A 25 6.14 -15.75 4.10
N SER A 26 7.39 -16.12 3.86
CA SER A 26 8.55 -15.70 4.65
C SER A 26 8.77 -14.18 4.69
N PHE A 27 8.26 -13.45 3.69
CA PHE A 27 8.27 -11.99 3.71
C PHE A 27 7.40 -11.45 4.85
N PHE A 28 6.25 -12.07 5.11
CA PHE A 28 5.24 -11.62 6.06
C PHE A 28 5.49 -12.09 7.50
N SER A 29 6.28 -13.16 7.69
CA SER A 29 6.61 -13.70 9.01
C SER A 29 7.69 -12.93 9.78
N ARG A 30 8.17 -11.80 9.23
CA ARG A 30 9.17 -10.92 9.86
C ARG A 30 8.53 -9.95 10.85
N HIS A 31 9.35 -9.23 11.61
CA HIS A 31 8.85 -8.23 12.56
C HIS A 31 8.07 -7.10 11.85
N THR A 32 6.97 -6.62 12.43
CA THR A 32 6.02 -5.70 11.76
C THR A 32 6.68 -4.45 11.18
N LEU A 33 7.69 -3.88 11.85
CA LEU A 33 8.42 -2.71 11.36
C LEU A 33 9.31 -3.04 10.15
N GLU A 34 9.86 -4.25 10.08
CA GLU A 34 10.64 -4.73 8.94
C GLU A 34 9.74 -5.00 7.75
N VAL A 35 8.59 -5.64 7.98
CA VAL A 35 7.57 -5.84 6.95
C VAL A 35 7.10 -4.49 6.40
N ALA A 36 6.77 -3.53 7.27
CA ALA A 36 6.32 -2.21 6.86
C ALA A 36 7.36 -1.50 5.98
N ARG A 37 8.62 -1.42 6.43
CA ARG A 37 9.69 -0.81 5.62
C ARG A 37 9.92 -1.56 4.31
N GLY A 38 9.96 -2.89 4.38
CA GLY A 38 10.20 -3.75 3.23
C GLY A 38 9.09 -3.73 2.18
N LEU A 39 7.88 -3.33 2.53
CA LEU A 39 6.76 -3.20 1.58
C LEU A 39 6.92 -2.01 0.63
N LEU A 40 7.68 -0.98 0.99
CA LEU A 40 7.88 0.17 0.11
C LEU A 40 8.58 -0.27 -1.19
N GLY A 41 8.05 0.19 -2.32
CA GLY A 41 8.52 -0.21 -3.66
C GLY A 41 7.89 -1.49 -4.21
N HIS A 42 7.30 -2.35 -3.36
CA HIS A 42 6.55 -3.52 -3.81
C HIS A 42 5.22 -3.13 -4.45
N LEU A 43 4.55 -4.09 -5.09
CA LEU A 43 3.33 -3.84 -5.83
C LEU A 43 2.12 -4.39 -5.08
N LEU A 44 1.04 -3.62 -5.03
CA LEU A 44 -0.30 -4.13 -4.74
C LEU A 44 -0.99 -4.42 -6.07
N VAL A 45 -1.45 -5.65 -6.24
CA VAL A 45 -2.10 -6.14 -7.46
C VAL A 45 -3.51 -6.61 -7.13
N HIS A 46 -4.47 -6.17 -7.93
CA HIS A 46 -5.84 -6.68 -7.88
C HIS A 46 -6.32 -7.03 -9.30
N GLU A 47 -6.61 -8.29 -9.53
CA GLU A 47 -7.24 -8.79 -10.75
C GLU A 47 -8.76 -8.67 -10.61
N THR A 48 -9.37 -7.78 -11.40
CA THR A 48 -10.81 -7.50 -11.35
C THR A 48 -11.48 -7.84 -12.69
N PRO A 49 -12.82 -8.00 -12.72
CA PRO A 49 -13.56 -8.14 -13.99
C PRO A 49 -13.38 -6.97 -14.96
N HIS A 50 -12.95 -5.80 -14.48
CA HIS A 50 -12.70 -4.59 -15.28
C HIS A 50 -11.23 -4.44 -15.69
N GLY A 51 -10.40 -5.45 -15.44
CA GLY A 51 -8.97 -5.46 -15.73
C GLY A 51 -8.11 -5.49 -14.47
N ARG A 52 -6.80 -5.58 -14.67
CA ARG A 52 -5.81 -5.62 -13.59
C ARG A 52 -5.49 -4.21 -13.12
N LEU A 53 -5.47 -4.05 -11.79
CA LEU A 53 -5.10 -2.82 -11.11
C LEU A 53 -3.76 -3.05 -10.43
N VAL A 54 -2.79 -2.18 -10.70
CA VAL A 54 -1.45 -2.28 -10.12
C VAL A 54 -1.02 -0.93 -9.59
N GLY A 55 -0.50 -0.89 -8.37
CA GLY A 55 0.20 0.27 -7.86
C GLY A 55 1.39 -0.08 -6.98
N ARG A 56 2.43 0.74 -7.07
CA ARG A 56 3.63 0.63 -6.23
C ARG A 56 3.33 1.18 -4.84
N ILE A 57 3.63 0.45 -3.79
CA ILE A 57 3.44 0.89 -2.41
C ILE A 57 4.46 1.99 -2.09
N VAL A 58 3.96 3.18 -1.75
CA VAL A 58 4.80 4.36 -1.48
C VAL A 58 4.65 4.89 -0.05
N GLU A 59 3.64 4.42 0.69
CA GLU A 59 3.42 4.81 2.08
C GLU A 59 2.68 3.72 2.87
N VAL A 60 3.16 3.43 4.08
CA VAL A 60 2.55 2.49 5.01
C VAL A 60 2.64 2.95 6.48
N GLU A 61 1.83 2.37 7.35
CA GLU A 61 1.92 2.51 8.81
C GLU A 61 1.98 1.16 9.50
N ALA A 62 2.85 1.03 10.50
CA ALA A 62 2.95 -0.15 11.34
C ALA A 62 2.14 0.00 12.63
N TYR A 63 1.45 -1.08 13.01
CA TYR A 63 0.70 -1.20 14.26
C TYR A 63 1.14 -2.47 14.99
N ARG A 64 1.68 -2.36 16.21
CA ARG A 64 2.25 -3.51 16.96
C ARG A 64 1.24 -4.21 17.89
N GLY A 65 -0.02 -4.30 17.45
CA GLY A 65 -1.08 -5.07 18.11
C GLY A 65 -1.36 -4.66 19.57
N PRO A 66 -1.48 -5.60 20.52
CA PRO A 66 -1.89 -5.33 21.91
C PRO A 66 -0.98 -4.36 22.69
N LYS A 67 0.27 -4.16 22.23
CA LYS A 67 1.25 -3.27 22.87
C LYS A 67 1.28 -1.86 22.25
N ASP A 68 0.33 -1.55 21.38
CA ASP A 68 0.23 -0.29 20.65
C ASP A 68 -1.12 0.39 20.89
N PRO A 69 -1.18 1.45 21.72
CA PRO A 69 -2.41 2.16 22.05
C PRO A 69 -3.21 2.70 20.84
N ALA A 70 -2.56 2.86 19.69
CA ALA A 70 -3.20 3.31 18.45
C ALA A 70 -3.72 2.16 17.57
N SER A 71 -3.44 0.90 17.91
CA SER A 71 -3.90 -0.27 17.16
C SER A 71 -5.34 -0.61 17.52
N HIS A 72 -6.14 -1.00 16.52
CA HIS A 72 -7.46 -1.61 16.76
C HIS A 72 -7.39 -2.90 17.57
N ALA A 73 -6.22 -3.53 17.69
CA ALA A 73 -6.01 -4.70 18.54
C ALA A 73 -5.79 -4.36 20.04
N TYR A 74 -5.63 -3.08 20.39
CA TYR A 74 -5.45 -2.60 21.77
C TYR A 74 -6.74 -2.71 22.59
N ARG A 75 -7.90 -2.52 21.96
CA ARG A 75 -9.23 -2.84 22.52
C ARG A 75 -9.90 -3.88 21.62
N ARG A 76 -10.03 -5.12 22.11
CA ARG A 76 -10.65 -6.22 21.36
C ARG A 76 -12.09 -5.87 20.96
N THR A 77 -12.37 -5.84 19.65
CA THR A 77 -13.72 -5.75 19.07
C THR A 77 -13.92 -6.89 18.06
N PRO A 78 -15.14 -7.26 17.66
CA PRO A 78 -15.35 -8.27 16.61
C PRO A 78 -14.61 -7.97 15.30
N ARG A 79 -14.34 -6.67 15.00
CA ARG A 79 -13.54 -6.23 13.84
C ARG A 79 -12.04 -6.48 13.98
N SER A 80 -11.53 -6.71 15.20
CA SER A 80 -10.10 -6.96 15.48
C SER A 80 -9.78 -8.44 15.67
N GLN A 81 -10.71 -9.36 15.37
CA GLN A 81 -10.57 -10.80 15.63
C GLN A 81 -9.70 -11.56 14.61
N ILE A 82 -9.17 -10.90 13.56
CA ILE A 82 -8.28 -11.54 12.57
C ILE A 82 -6.80 -11.45 13.02
N ILE A 83 -6.52 -11.70 14.29
CA ILE A 83 -5.16 -11.62 14.84
C ILE A 83 -4.90 -12.90 15.64
N GLU A 84 -4.10 -13.79 15.06
CA GLU A 84 -3.74 -15.10 15.62
C GLU A 84 -2.93 -14.97 16.93
N PRO A 85 -2.91 -16.01 17.79
CA PRO A 85 -2.26 -15.95 19.09
C PRO A 85 -0.73 -16.12 19.02
N GLU A 86 -0.11 -15.59 20.08
CA GLU A 86 1.31 -15.59 20.47
C GLU A 86 2.28 -14.58 19.81
N GLY A 87 2.73 -13.64 20.65
CA GLY A 87 4.04 -12.98 20.55
C GLY A 87 4.23 -11.84 19.55
N ILE A 88 3.65 -11.90 18.35
CA ILE A 88 4.01 -11.02 17.21
C ILE A 88 2.77 -10.48 16.48
N ALA A 89 1.67 -10.24 17.21
CA ALA A 89 0.48 -9.63 16.64
C ALA A 89 0.76 -8.19 16.18
N GLY A 90 0.87 -7.96 14.88
CA GLY A 90 1.00 -6.63 14.30
C GLY A 90 0.40 -6.56 12.90
N ALA A 91 0.03 -5.35 12.48
CA ALA A 91 -0.56 -5.10 11.18
C ALA A 91 0.19 -3.97 10.47
N VAL A 92 0.19 -4.00 9.14
CA VAL A 92 0.66 -2.90 8.31
C VAL A 92 -0.53 -2.34 7.54
N LEU A 93 -0.81 -1.04 7.73
CA LEU A 93 -1.79 -0.30 6.94
C LEU A 93 -1.12 0.22 5.67
N LEU A 94 -1.64 -0.17 4.50
CA LEU A 94 -1.28 0.47 3.24
C LEU A 94 -1.99 1.82 3.14
N ARG A 95 -1.21 2.91 3.06
CA ARG A 95 -1.77 4.26 3.02
C ARG A 95 -1.84 4.81 1.61
N ALA A 96 -0.78 4.62 0.84
CA ALA A 96 -0.74 5.13 -0.52
C ALA A 96 0.04 4.22 -1.45
N ILE A 97 -0.41 4.22 -2.70
CA ILE A 97 0.26 3.59 -3.83
C ILE A 97 0.44 4.62 -4.95
N GLU A 98 1.48 4.47 -5.75
CA GLU A 98 1.63 5.13 -7.06
C GLU A 98 0.97 4.24 -8.13
N PRO A 99 -0.09 4.68 -8.81
CA PRO A 99 -0.77 3.91 -9.85
C PRO A 99 0.15 3.60 -11.04
N LEU A 100 0.20 2.34 -11.46
CA LEU A 100 1.02 1.87 -12.59
C LEU A 100 0.19 1.27 -13.72
N GLU A 101 -0.89 0.56 -13.39
CA GLU A 101 -1.77 -0.11 -14.36
C GLU A 101 -3.24 0.03 -13.92
N GLY A 102 -4.17 0.12 -14.88
CA GLY A 102 -5.59 0.24 -14.58
C GLY A 102 -6.04 1.65 -14.16
N ILE A 103 -5.23 2.68 -14.45
CA ILE A 103 -5.46 4.06 -13.99
C ILE A 103 -6.83 4.59 -14.42
N GLU A 104 -7.28 4.31 -15.64
CA GLU A 104 -8.62 4.72 -16.10
C GLU A 104 -9.77 4.02 -15.37
N VAL A 105 -9.55 2.81 -14.86
CA VAL A 105 -10.51 2.12 -13.99
C VAL A 105 -10.50 2.77 -12.61
N MET A 106 -9.33 3.09 -12.06
CA MET A 106 -9.19 3.82 -10.80
C MET A 106 -9.87 5.19 -10.85
N ARG A 107 -9.68 5.95 -11.93
CA ARG A 107 -10.32 7.26 -12.16
C ARG A 107 -11.84 7.14 -12.17
N ARG A 108 -12.37 6.17 -12.92
CA ARG A 108 -13.81 5.88 -12.96
C ARG A 108 -14.36 5.51 -11.58
N ALA A 109 -13.68 4.63 -10.86
CA ALA A 109 -14.08 4.23 -9.50
C ALA A 109 -14.08 5.40 -8.51
N ARG A 110 -13.20 6.39 -8.70
CA ARG A 110 -13.05 7.55 -7.82
C ARG A 110 -13.84 8.78 -8.26
N GLY A 111 -14.30 8.84 -9.50
CA GLY A 111 -14.95 10.02 -10.08
C GLY A 111 -14.05 11.26 -10.15
N ILE A 112 -12.73 11.09 -10.21
CA ILE A 112 -11.75 12.20 -10.26
C ILE A 112 -10.71 11.98 -11.35
N HIS A 113 -10.18 13.08 -11.89
CA HIS A 113 -9.15 13.06 -12.94
C HIS A 113 -7.75 13.44 -12.43
N ASP A 114 -7.62 13.95 -11.20
CA ASP A 114 -6.30 14.20 -10.59
C ASP A 114 -5.70 12.90 -10.08
N ASP A 115 -4.73 12.38 -10.84
CA ASP A 115 -4.02 11.13 -10.52
C ASP A 115 -3.41 11.14 -9.13
N ARG A 116 -2.94 12.31 -8.65
CA ARG A 116 -2.25 12.42 -7.35
C ARG A 116 -3.17 12.10 -6.19
N LEU A 117 -4.48 12.26 -6.38
CA LEU A 117 -5.50 12.05 -5.35
C LEU A 117 -6.21 10.68 -5.49
N LEU A 118 -5.86 9.87 -6.49
CA LEU A 118 -6.46 8.55 -6.71
C LEU A 118 -6.18 7.59 -5.57
N THR A 119 -5.01 7.69 -4.94
CA THR A 119 -4.52 6.66 -4.04
C THR A 119 -3.80 7.25 -2.82
N SER A 120 -3.90 8.56 -2.60
CA SER A 120 -3.24 9.28 -1.49
C SER A 120 -4.02 9.16 -0.16
N GLY A 121 -4.16 7.95 0.36
CA GLY A 121 -4.83 7.68 1.64
C GLY A 121 -5.56 6.34 1.61
N PRO A 122 -5.74 5.69 2.78
CA PRO A 122 -6.20 4.30 2.83
C PRO A 122 -7.59 4.10 2.21
N GLY A 123 -8.57 4.96 2.51
CA GLY A 123 -9.90 4.87 1.91
C GLY A 123 -9.92 5.21 0.41
N ARG A 124 -9.05 6.11 -0.03
CA ARG A 124 -8.87 6.48 -1.44
C ARG A 124 -8.29 5.32 -2.24
N LEU A 125 -7.24 4.71 -1.68
CA LEU A 125 -6.58 3.52 -2.21
C LEU A 125 -7.55 2.37 -2.36
N THR A 126 -8.32 2.03 -1.31
CA THR A 126 -9.24 0.88 -1.39
C THR A 126 -10.33 1.08 -2.44
N GLN A 127 -10.88 2.29 -2.56
CA GLN A 127 -11.84 2.62 -3.62
C GLN A 127 -11.22 2.49 -5.01
N ALA A 128 -10.05 3.10 -5.23
CA ALA A 128 -9.36 3.02 -6.52
C ALA A 128 -9.01 1.59 -6.92
N MET A 129 -8.61 0.77 -5.94
CA MET A 129 -8.24 -0.64 -6.14
C MET A 129 -9.43 -1.60 -6.10
N ALA A 130 -10.69 -1.13 -6.04
CA ALA A 130 -11.88 -1.98 -5.92
C ALA A 130 -11.85 -2.96 -4.72
N ILE A 131 -11.21 -2.57 -3.62
CA ILE A 131 -11.09 -3.40 -2.41
C ILE A 131 -12.27 -3.08 -1.47
N GLY A 132 -13.24 -3.98 -1.43
CA GLY A 132 -14.38 -3.97 -0.49
C GLY A 132 -14.21 -4.89 0.73
N ARG A 133 -15.24 -4.92 1.58
CA ARG A 133 -15.28 -5.74 2.82
C ARG A 133 -15.15 -7.25 2.57
N ASN A 134 -15.55 -7.70 1.39
CA ASN A 134 -15.45 -9.09 0.93
C ASN A 134 -13.99 -9.59 0.80
N HIS A 135 -13.00 -8.69 0.85
CA HIS A 135 -11.58 -9.05 0.83
C HIS A 135 -10.96 -9.19 2.22
N ASN A 136 -11.73 -9.01 3.30
CA ASN A 136 -11.23 -9.24 4.65
C ASN A 136 -10.82 -10.72 4.80
N GLY A 137 -9.63 -10.96 5.34
CA GLY A 137 -9.06 -12.31 5.47
C GLY A 137 -8.47 -12.87 4.17
N ALA A 138 -8.40 -12.07 3.09
CA ALA A 138 -7.74 -12.50 1.86
C ALA A 138 -6.26 -12.83 2.11
N ASN A 139 -5.80 -13.91 1.48
CA ASN A 139 -4.40 -14.29 1.50
C ASN A 139 -3.64 -13.47 0.43
N LEU A 140 -2.93 -12.43 0.87
CA LEU A 140 -2.18 -11.50 0.01
C LEU A 140 -0.95 -12.11 -0.69
N ALA A 141 -0.72 -13.42 -0.58
CA ALA A 141 0.32 -14.14 -1.30
C ALA A 141 -0.19 -14.84 -2.57
N ARG A 142 -1.45 -14.62 -2.99
CA ARG A 142 -2.04 -15.22 -4.20
C ARG A 142 -3.16 -14.38 -4.82
N PRO A 143 -3.45 -14.55 -6.12
CA PRO A 143 -4.61 -13.93 -6.77
C PRO A 143 -5.95 -14.20 -6.05
N PRO A 144 -6.96 -13.32 -6.24
CA PRO A 144 -6.96 -12.17 -7.14
C PRO A 144 -6.36 -10.88 -6.53
N LEU A 145 -6.16 -10.83 -5.21
CA LEU A 145 -5.62 -9.66 -4.50
C LEU A 145 -4.33 -10.05 -3.76
N TYR A 146 -3.19 -9.53 -4.19
CA TYR A 146 -1.88 -9.93 -3.68
C TYR A 146 -0.84 -8.81 -3.69
N LEU A 147 0.23 -9.05 -2.93
CA LEU A 147 1.42 -8.23 -2.93
C LEU A 147 2.50 -8.91 -3.77
N ALA A 148 2.99 -8.22 -4.80
CA ALA A 148 3.98 -8.74 -5.73
C ALA A 148 5.34 -8.05 -5.56
N ARG A 149 6.39 -8.72 -6.04
CA ARG A 149 7.77 -8.22 -5.96
C ARG A 149 7.92 -6.89 -6.73
N GLY A 150 8.46 -5.88 -6.05
CA GLY A 150 8.81 -4.61 -6.67
C GLY A 150 10.15 -4.65 -7.44
N PRO A 151 10.64 -3.50 -7.92
CA PRO A 151 12.02 -3.38 -8.40
C PRO A 151 13.02 -3.91 -7.37
N THR A 152 14.11 -4.52 -7.83
CA THR A 152 15.15 -5.09 -6.96
C THR A 152 15.98 -4.03 -6.23
N ASN A 153 15.98 -2.79 -6.72
CA ASN A 153 16.73 -1.70 -6.12
C ASN A 153 16.03 -1.20 -4.85
N PRO A 154 16.75 -1.03 -3.73
CA PRO A 154 16.21 -0.41 -2.54
C PRO A 154 15.67 0.99 -2.85
N VAL A 155 14.49 1.30 -2.33
CA VAL A 155 13.95 2.65 -2.37
C VAL A 155 14.43 3.44 -1.15
N ALA A 156 14.60 4.76 -1.31
CA ALA A 156 14.80 5.62 -0.15
C ALA A 156 13.57 5.56 0.77
N VAL A 157 13.79 5.46 2.09
CA VAL A 157 12.72 5.37 3.09
C VAL A 157 12.90 6.46 4.12
N ALA A 158 11.88 7.31 4.26
CA ALA A 158 11.75 8.25 5.36
C ALA A 158 10.74 7.72 6.39
N ALA A 159 10.89 8.16 7.63
CA ALA A 159 9.98 7.82 8.72
C ALA A 159 9.38 9.08 9.34
N SER A 160 8.13 9.00 9.79
CA SER A 160 7.51 10.03 10.60
C SER A 160 6.51 9.40 11.57
N PRO A 161 5.87 10.17 12.45
CA PRO A 161 4.73 9.64 13.17
C PRO A 161 3.57 9.26 12.26
N ARG A 162 2.64 8.48 12.80
CA ARG A 162 1.42 8.04 12.08
C ARG A 162 0.42 9.19 11.99
N ILE A 163 -0.48 9.11 11.01
CA ILE A 163 -1.53 10.10 10.74
C ILE A 163 -2.85 9.64 11.36
N GLY A 164 -3.59 10.58 11.95
CA GLY A 164 -4.94 10.31 12.45
C GLY A 164 -4.99 9.55 13.79
N ILE A 165 -3.85 9.49 14.51
CA ILE A 165 -3.77 8.86 15.83
C ILE A 165 -3.59 9.93 16.92
N ARG A 166 -4.21 9.72 18.08
CA ARG A 166 -4.05 10.58 19.27
C ARG A 166 -3.06 10.02 20.29
N ALA A 167 -2.93 8.70 20.37
CA ALA A 167 -2.05 8.01 21.31
C ALA A 167 -0.80 7.47 20.61
N ALA A 168 0.35 7.46 21.28
CA ALA A 168 1.64 7.04 20.71
C ALA A 168 1.99 7.77 19.39
N ALA A 169 1.66 9.07 19.34
CA ALA A 169 1.84 9.97 18.20
C ALA A 169 3.28 10.50 18.05
N ASP A 170 4.15 10.15 18.99
CA ASP A 170 5.61 10.35 18.96
C ASP A 170 6.32 9.24 18.15
N ARG A 171 5.68 8.07 18.00
CA ARG A 171 6.32 6.89 17.38
C ARG A 171 6.46 7.03 15.88
N MET A 172 7.69 6.94 15.39
CA MET A 172 8.10 7.03 13.98
C MET A 172 7.75 5.77 13.16
N TRP A 173 6.48 5.38 13.17
CA TRP A 173 5.98 4.12 12.59
C TRP A 173 5.19 4.29 11.30
N ARG A 174 5.24 5.49 10.70
CA ARG A 174 4.84 5.73 9.31
C ARG A 174 6.08 5.74 8.44
N PHE A 175 6.07 4.98 7.36
CA PHE A 175 7.18 4.88 6.42
C PHE A 175 6.71 5.28 5.03
N TYR A 176 7.52 6.05 4.30
CA TYR A 176 7.19 6.52 2.97
C TYR A 176 8.43 6.77 2.11
N ILE A 177 8.22 6.80 0.79
CA ILE A 177 9.25 7.20 -0.18
C ILE A 177 9.29 8.74 -0.25
N PRO A 178 10.40 9.40 0.14
CA PRO A 178 10.49 10.85 0.15
C PRO A 178 10.35 11.43 -1.26
N GLY A 179 9.64 12.56 -1.39
CA GLY A 179 9.41 13.24 -2.67
C GLY A 179 8.39 12.56 -3.61
N ASN A 180 7.84 11.39 -3.24
CA ASN A 180 6.85 10.72 -4.09
C ASN A 180 5.53 11.50 -4.11
N LEU A 181 5.02 11.78 -5.31
CA LEU A 181 3.87 12.66 -5.54
C LEU A 181 2.53 12.09 -5.01
N TYR A 182 2.47 10.79 -4.76
CA TYR A 182 1.28 10.05 -4.34
C TYR A 182 1.25 9.75 -2.84
N ALA A 183 2.38 9.92 -2.14
CA ALA A 183 2.41 9.82 -0.68
C ALA A 183 1.49 10.87 -0.06
N SER A 184 0.74 10.49 0.98
CA SER A 184 -0.15 11.42 1.65
C SER A 184 0.65 12.55 2.29
N ARG A 185 0.26 13.79 1.96
CA ARG A 185 0.80 14.99 2.61
C ARG A 185 0.37 14.97 4.07
N ARG A 186 1.29 15.37 4.94
CA ARG A 186 0.97 15.77 6.32
C ARG A 186 0.49 17.20 6.31
#